data_AF-A0A0M0BQD0-F1
#
_entry.id   AF-A0A0M0BQD0-F1
#
_cell.length_a   1.000
_cell.length_b   1.000
_cell.length_c   1.000
_cell.angle_alpha   90.00
_cell.angle_beta   90.00
_cell.angle_gamma   90.00
#
_symmetry.space_group_name_H-M   'P 1'
#
loop_
_entity.id
_entity.type
_entity.pdbx_description
1 polymer ?
#
loop_
_entity_poly.entity_id
_entity_poly.type
_entity_poly.pdbx_seq_one_letter_code
_entity_poly.pdbx_strand_id
1 'polypeptide(L)'
;MGIPEEDLQKYQLAGKIAREVRKEIKRTVREGMPIIDICEKVEGLTREKGGKPAFPCNVSVNEITAHYTSPPHDDKIIPEKSIVKVDIGVHVDGYIADTATSVCFDPEYDVMVNTAEEALEKAVEIIQPGLSISRFGSTIQKNIKIRGFKPVSNLTGHLIKRYIIHAGKSLPNVFNISTSRIKEDEIYGVEPFVTVSNATGRVENLTEANIFRYSKNKNLKSSLAKQILGYIRKNFQTLPFTERWLKEFQSSTNYESAFS
;
A
#
# COMPACT_ATOMS: atom_id res chain seq x y z
N MET A 1 -11.03 -25.10 -9.03
CA MET A 1 -12.14 -24.26 -9.52
C MET A 1 -11.60 -22.85 -9.54
N GLY A 2 -11.64 -22.21 -10.71
CA GLY A 2 -11.08 -20.87 -10.94
C GLY A 2 -11.76 -19.78 -10.11
N ILE A 3 -11.20 -18.57 -10.13
CA ILE A 3 -11.91 -17.38 -9.65
C ILE A 3 -13.23 -17.26 -10.43
N PRO A 4 -14.40 -17.14 -9.76
CA PRO A 4 -15.67 -16.90 -10.44
C PRO A 4 -15.60 -15.66 -11.33
N GLU A 5 -16.26 -15.69 -12.49
CA GLU A 5 -16.20 -14.59 -13.47
C GLU A 5 -16.64 -13.24 -12.88
N GLU A 6 -17.72 -13.23 -12.08
CA GLU A 6 -18.20 -12.02 -11.40
C GLU A 6 -17.17 -11.44 -10.41
N ASP A 7 -16.40 -12.32 -9.75
CA ASP A 7 -15.35 -11.93 -8.81
C ASP A 7 -14.13 -11.37 -9.57
N LEU A 8 -13.78 -11.99 -10.69
CA LEU A 8 -12.71 -11.53 -11.57
C LEU A 8 -13.02 -10.15 -12.15
N GLN A 9 -14.26 -9.90 -12.58
CA GLN A 9 -14.70 -8.59 -13.06
C GLN A 9 -14.55 -7.49 -12.01
N LYS A 10 -14.77 -7.81 -10.72
CA LYS A 10 -14.57 -6.85 -9.62
C LYS A 10 -13.09 -6.54 -9.40
N TYR A 11 -12.20 -7.54 -9.47
CA TYR A 11 -10.74 -7.29 -9.47
C TYR A 11 -10.31 -6.43 -10.67
N GLN A 12 -10.81 -6.73 -11.87
CA GLN A 12 -10.50 -5.98 -13.08
C GLN A 12 -11.00 -4.53 -13.00
N LEU A 13 -12.20 -4.30 -12.47
CA LEU A 13 -12.74 -2.97 -12.24
C LEU A 13 -11.90 -2.20 -11.21
N ALA A 14 -11.58 -2.81 -10.06
CA ALA A 14 -10.71 -2.20 -9.07
C ALA A 14 -9.33 -1.84 -9.68
N GLY A 15 -8.74 -2.74 -10.47
CA GLY A 15 -7.47 -2.51 -11.16
C GLY A 15 -7.54 -1.42 -12.22
N LYS A 16 -8.65 -1.32 -12.96
CA LYS A 16 -8.88 -0.23 -13.92
C LYS A 16 -8.90 1.12 -13.21
N ILE A 17 -9.66 1.23 -12.12
CA ILE A 17 -9.76 2.45 -11.32
C ILE A 17 -8.38 2.81 -10.73
N ALA A 18 -7.71 1.86 -10.08
CA ALA A 18 -6.39 2.05 -9.49
C ALA A 18 -5.37 2.55 -10.52
N ARG A 19 -5.37 1.97 -11.73
CA ARG A 19 -4.51 2.40 -12.84
C ARG A 19 -4.79 3.83 -13.29
N GLU A 20 -6.07 4.21 -13.41
CA GLU A 20 -6.46 5.57 -13.79
C GLU A 20 -6.05 6.59 -12.73
N VAL A 21 -6.34 6.32 -11.46
CA VAL A 21 -5.93 7.17 -10.33
C VAL A 21 -4.40 7.30 -10.28
N ARG A 22 -3.66 6.18 -10.35
CA ARG A 22 -2.18 6.19 -10.36
C ARG A 22 -1.61 7.06 -11.48
N LYS A 23 -2.17 6.97 -12.70
CA LYS A 23 -1.74 7.79 -13.85
C LYS A 23 -1.99 9.28 -13.62
N GLU A 24 -3.12 9.65 -13.03
CA GLU A 24 -3.43 11.04 -12.72
C GLU A 24 -2.54 11.59 -11.61
N ILE A 25 -2.30 10.80 -10.58
CA ILE A 25 -1.52 11.23 -9.41
C ILE A 25 -0.04 11.36 -9.76
N LYS A 26 0.53 10.47 -10.58
CA LYS A 26 1.88 10.65 -11.13
C LYS A 26 2.05 11.98 -11.87
N ARG A 27 0.97 12.50 -12.48
CA ARG A 27 0.96 13.83 -13.16
C ARG A 27 0.63 14.98 -12.22
N THR A 28 0.10 14.73 -11.03
CA THR A 28 -0.32 15.79 -10.09
C THR A 28 0.75 16.09 -9.05
N VAL A 29 1.45 15.07 -8.52
CA VAL A 29 2.43 15.25 -7.43
C VAL A 29 3.53 16.23 -7.86
N ARG A 30 3.80 17.24 -7.05
CA ARG A 30 4.83 18.27 -7.25
C ARG A 30 5.51 18.59 -5.92
N GLU A 31 6.72 19.12 -6.00
CA GLU A 31 7.41 19.75 -4.87
C GLU A 31 6.54 20.87 -4.27
N GLY A 32 6.61 21.04 -2.96
CA GLY A 32 5.83 22.02 -2.20
C GLY A 32 4.37 21.64 -1.95
N MET A 33 3.85 20.58 -2.57
CA MET A 33 2.44 20.21 -2.40
C MET A 33 2.20 19.60 -1.00
N PRO A 34 1.10 19.94 -0.30
CA PRO A 34 0.76 19.29 0.96
C PRO A 34 0.54 17.79 0.78
N ILE A 35 1.09 16.97 1.68
CA ILE A 35 0.97 15.52 1.60
C ILE A 35 -0.50 15.10 1.76
N ILE A 36 -1.24 15.80 2.64
CA ILE A 36 -2.66 15.55 2.88
C ILE A 36 -3.51 15.73 1.62
N ASP A 37 -3.17 16.72 0.77
CA ASP A 37 -3.89 16.97 -0.49
C ASP A 37 -3.72 15.81 -1.48
N ILE A 38 -2.53 15.18 -1.52
CA ILE A 38 -2.30 13.97 -2.33
C ILE A 38 -3.18 12.83 -1.84
N CYS A 39 -3.18 12.57 -0.52
CA CYS A 39 -3.99 11.53 0.09
C CYS A 39 -5.48 11.74 -0.20
N GLU A 40 -6.00 12.95 0.04
CA GLU A 40 -7.41 13.26 -0.20
C GLU A 40 -7.78 13.18 -1.69
N LYS A 41 -6.89 13.62 -2.60
CA LYS A 41 -7.12 13.52 -4.04
C LYS A 41 -7.19 12.07 -4.52
N VAL A 42 -6.23 11.22 -4.14
CA VAL A 42 -6.23 9.78 -4.48
C VAL A 42 -7.53 9.12 -4.05
N GLU A 43 -7.92 9.35 -2.80
CA GLU A 43 -9.10 8.74 -2.19
C GLU A 43 -10.39 9.30 -2.78
N GLY A 44 -10.44 10.60 -3.10
CA GLY A 44 -11.56 11.27 -3.77
C GLY A 44 -11.81 10.71 -5.17
N LEU A 45 -10.78 10.68 -6.02
CA LEU A 45 -10.85 10.13 -7.37
C LEU A 45 -11.25 8.65 -7.37
N THR A 46 -10.76 7.88 -6.39
CA THR A 46 -11.14 6.47 -6.23
C THR A 46 -12.65 6.33 -6.03
N ARG A 47 -13.25 7.17 -5.16
CA ARG A 47 -14.69 7.17 -4.90
C ARG A 47 -15.50 7.67 -6.09
N GLU A 48 -15.04 8.73 -6.75
CA GLU A 48 -15.68 9.30 -7.95
C GLU A 48 -15.80 8.27 -9.08
N LYS A 49 -14.77 7.44 -9.26
CA LYS A 49 -14.71 6.39 -10.28
C LYS A 49 -15.49 5.11 -9.91
N GLY A 50 -16.23 5.12 -8.79
CA GLY A 50 -17.08 4.01 -8.35
C GLY A 50 -16.36 2.93 -7.55
N GLY A 51 -15.11 3.16 -7.16
CA GLY A 51 -14.37 2.29 -6.24
C GLY A 51 -14.46 2.78 -4.80
N LYS A 52 -13.85 2.04 -3.88
CA LYS A 52 -13.59 2.51 -2.51
C LYS A 52 -12.11 2.30 -2.17
N PRO A 53 -11.48 3.17 -1.36
CA PRO A 53 -10.11 2.94 -0.93
C PRO A 53 -9.98 1.62 -0.15
N ALA A 54 -9.07 0.73 -0.57
CA ALA A 54 -8.80 -0.53 0.12
C ALA A 54 -7.95 -0.34 1.38
N PHE A 55 -7.20 0.75 1.43
CA PHE A 55 -6.42 1.24 2.57
C PHE A 55 -6.20 2.75 2.39
N PRO A 56 -5.83 3.50 3.44
CA PRO A 56 -5.51 4.92 3.33
C PRO A 56 -4.40 5.15 2.31
N CYS A 57 -4.52 6.14 1.42
CA CYS A 57 -3.44 6.40 0.47
C CYS A 57 -2.14 6.68 1.23
N ASN A 58 -1.08 5.93 0.90
CA ASN A 58 0.23 6.17 1.49
C ASN A 58 0.99 7.15 0.60
N VAL A 59 1.62 8.15 1.20
CA VAL A 59 2.50 9.10 0.53
C VAL A 59 3.79 9.17 1.33
N SER A 60 4.70 8.26 1.02
CA SER A 60 5.94 8.07 1.76
C SER A 60 7.10 8.75 1.06
N VAL A 61 7.72 9.72 1.74
CA VAL A 61 8.78 10.57 1.19
C VAL A 61 10.16 10.07 1.63
N ASN A 62 11.11 9.98 0.69
CA ASN A 62 12.51 9.62 0.93
C ASN A 62 12.68 8.30 1.71
N GLU A 63 13.31 8.34 2.89
CA GLU A 63 13.61 7.20 3.76
C GLU A 63 12.36 6.56 4.36
N ILE A 64 11.26 7.31 4.48
CA ILE A 64 9.97 6.73 4.83
C ILE A 64 9.59 5.79 3.70
N THR A 65 9.57 4.48 3.97
CA THR A 65 9.50 3.47 2.91
C THR A 65 8.06 3.13 2.52
N ALA A 66 7.18 2.99 3.50
CA ALA A 66 5.75 2.70 3.33
C ALA A 66 4.97 3.20 4.57
N HIS A 67 3.65 3.03 4.59
CA HIS A 67 2.77 3.23 5.75
C HIS A 67 2.66 4.66 6.30
N TYR A 68 3.09 5.66 5.55
CA TYR A 68 2.79 7.05 5.89
C TYR A 68 1.53 7.51 5.17
N THR A 69 0.49 7.85 5.91
CA THR A 69 -0.65 8.62 5.42
C THR A 69 -0.79 9.84 6.32
N SER A 70 -1.16 10.99 5.76
CA SER A 70 -1.32 12.21 6.56
C SER A 70 -2.40 12.04 7.63
N PRO A 71 -2.17 12.41 8.89
CA PRO A 71 -3.23 12.58 9.88
C PRO A 71 -4.11 13.81 9.54
N PRO A 72 -5.24 14.02 10.24
CA PRO A 72 -5.95 15.30 10.19
C PRO A 72 -5.00 16.46 10.53
N HIS A 73 -5.10 17.57 9.80
CA HIS A 73 -4.30 18.78 10.01
C HIS A 73 -2.77 18.61 9.84
N ASP A 74 -2.33 17.58 9.09
CA ASP A 74 -0.92 17.42 8.71
C ASP A 74 -0.43 18.62 7.88
N ASP A 75 0.66 19.22 8.31
CA ASP A 75 1.29 20.38 7.67
C ASP A 75 2.50 20.00 6.81
N LYS A 76 2.84 18.71 6.76
CA LYS A 76 3.94 18.21 5.92
C LYS A 76 3.66 18.43 4.43
N ILE A 77 4.71 18.85 3.73
CA ILE A 77 4.72 19.09 2.28
C ILE A 77 5.77 18.20 1.61
N ILE A 78 5.67 18.03 0.29
CA ILE A 78 6.70 17.37 -0.51
C ILE A 78 7.94 18.28 -0.58
N PRO A 79 9.11 17.85 -0.05
CA PRO A 79 10.33 18.64 -0.14
C PRO A 79 10.85 18.69 -1.59
N GLU A 80 11.65 19.72 -1.87
CA GLU A 80 12.45 19.74 -3.11
C GLU A 80 13.42 18.55 -3.15
N LYS A 81 13.76 18.08 -4.36
CA LYS A 81 14.71 16.99 -4.59
C LYS A 81 14.39 15.74 -3.76
N SER A 82 13.12 15.37 -3.71
CA SER A 82 12.65 14.21 -2.95
C SER A 82 12.22 13.06 -3.85
N ILE A 83 12.13 11.87 -3.27
CA ILE A 83 11.45 10.72 -3.87
C ILE A 83 10.14 10.48 -3.14
N VAL A 84 9.03 10.60 -3.87
CA VAL A 84 7.68 10.43 -3.32
C VAL A 84 7.11 9.12 -3.80
N LYS A 85 6.80 8.22 -2.86
CA LYS A 85 6.15 6.94 -3.13
C LYS A 85 4.67 7.11 -2.82
N VAL A 86 3.82 6.96 -3.82
CA VAL A 86 2.37 7.00 -3.66
C VAL A 86 1.79 5.61 -3.84
N ASP A 87 1.22 5.08 -2.76
CA ASP A 87 0.59 3.77 -2.72
C ASP A 87 -0.95 3.89 -2.68
N ILE A 88 -1.61 3.11 -3.51
CA ILE A 88 -3.02 3.29 -3.89
C ILE A 88 -3.72 1.93 -3.83
N GLY A 89 -4.56 1.77 -2.83
CA GLY A 89 -5.47 0.63 -2.70
C GLY A 89 -6.87 0.97 -3.18
N VAL A 90 -7.43 0.18 -4.08
CA VAL A 90 -8.84 0.28 -4.51
C VAL A 90 -9.53 -1.06 -4.31
N HIS A 91 -10.78 -1.05 -3.85
CA HIS A 91 -11.61 -2.24 -3.85
C HIS A 91 -13.00 -1.99 -4.43
N VAL A 92 -13.58 -3.05 -5.00
CA VAL A 92 -14.99 -3.16 -5.36
C VAL A 92 -15.53 -4.38 -4.62
N ASP A 93 -16.51 -4.23 -3.73
CA ASP A 93 -17.05 -5.29 -2.85
C ASP A 93 -16.02 -6.13 -2.08
N GLY A 94 -14.83 -5.58 -1.88
CA GLY A 94 -13.73 -6.19 -1.14
C GLY A 94 -12.70 -6.89 -2.03
N TYR A 95 -12.90 -6.94 -3.35
CA TYR A 95 -11.91 -7.39 -4.32
C TYR A 95 -10.94 -6.25 -4.59
N ILE A 96 -9.68 -6.45 -4.19
CA ILE A 96 -8.68 -5.38 -4.05
C ILE A 96 -7.75 -5.35 -5.25
N ALA A 97 -7.47 -4.15 -5.74
CA ALA A 97 -6.29 -3.83 -6.52
C ALA A 97 -5.35 -2.97 -5.67
N ASP A 98 -4.08 -3.36 -5.65
CA ASP A 98 -3.02 -2.71 -4.90
C ASP A 98 -1.94 -2.26 -5.88
N THR A 99 -1.57 -0.99 -5.83
CA THR A 99 -0.60 -0.43 -6.78
C THR A 99 0.09 0.81 -6.24
N ALA A 100 1.39 0.91 -6.49
CA ALA A 100 2.19 2.07 -6.14
C ALA A 100 2.87 2.69 -7.37
N THR A 101 3.38 3.91 -7.19
CA THR A 101 4.34 4.55 -8.10
C THR A 101 5.31 5.43 -7.32
N SER A 102 6.52 5.60 -7.84
CA SER A 102 7.49 6.57 -7.33
C SER A 102 7.60 7.77 -8.27
N VAL A 103 7.58 8.97 -7.70
CA VAL A 103 7.86 10.24 -8.38
C VAL A 103 9.19 10.75 -7.84
N CYS A 104 10.16 10.93 -8.74
CA CYS A 104 11.51 11.37 -8.38
C CYS A 104 11.69 12.83 -8.81
N PHE A 105 12.05 13.69 -7.86
CA PHE A 105 12.42 15.09 -8.11
C PHE A 105 13.93 15.32 -8.03
N ASP A 106 14.69 14.31 -7.60
CA ASP A 106 16.15 14.34 -7.59
C ASP A 106 16.73 13.39 -8.65
N PRO A 107 17.33 13.93 -9.73
CA PRO A 107 17.91 13.10 -10.80
C PRO A 107 18.97 12.10 -10.31
N GLU A 108 19.59 12.31 -9.14
CA GLU A 108 20.53 11.36 -8.54
C GLU A 108 19.89 9.97 -8.35
N TYR A 109 18.58 9.92 -8.09
CA TYR A 109 17.87 8.68 -7.77
C TYR A 109 17.04 8.10 -8.92
N ASP A 110 17.08 8.69 -10.12
CA ASP A 110 16.32 8.19 -11.28
C ASP A 110 16.67 6.73 -11.61
N VAL A 111 17.95 6.37 -11.54
CA VAL A 111 18.41 5.00 -11.80
C VAL A 111 17.90 4.03 -10.73
N MET A 112 17.75 4.49 -9.48
CA MET A 112 17.20 3.68 -8.39
C MET A 112 15.70 3.42 -8.60
N VAL A 113 14.93 4.46 -8.98
CA VAL A 113 13.51 4.33 -9.28
C VAL A 113 13.29 3.42 -10.49
N ASN A 114 14.06 3.59 -11.56
CA ASN A 114 14.01 2.69 -12.72
C ASN A 114 14.38 1.25 -12.36
N THR A 115 15.31 1.04 -11.42
CA THR A 115 15.64 -0.30 -10.92
C THR A 115 14.46 -0.96 -10.20
N ALA A 116 13.66 -0.21 -9.45
CA ALA A 116 12.45 -0.74 -8.81
C ALA A 116 11.37 -1.12 -9.85
N GLU A 117 11.17 -0.29 -10.88
CA GLU A 117 10.22 -0.56 -11.97
C GLU A 117 10.65 -1.80 -12.78
N GLU A 118 11.94 -1.93 -13.11
CA GLU A 118 12.44 -3.12 -13.82
C GLU A 118 12.38 -4.40 -12.97
N ALA A 119 12.61 -4.29 -11.65
CA ALA A 119 12.41 -5.41 -10.75
C ALA A 119 10.94 -5.84 -10.73
N LEU A 120 9.99 -4.89 -10.84
CA LEU A 120 8.56 -5.16 -10.92
C LEU A 120 8.19 -5.83 -12.25
N GLU A 121 8.69 -5.32 -13.37
CA GLU A 121 8.52 -5.95 -14.68
C GLU A 121 9.02 -7.39 -14.67
N LYS A 122 10.22 -7.61 -14.11
CA LYS A 122 10.78 -8.96 -13.99
C LYS A 122 9.94 -9.85 -13.07
N ALA A 123 9.41 -9.31 -11.97
CA ALA A 123 8.54 -10.04 -11.07
C ALA A 123 7.27 -10.51 -11.78
N VAL A 124 6.61 -9.62 -12.52
CA VAL A 124 5.40 -9.94 -13.29
C VAL A 124 5.68 -10.97 -14.39
N GLU A 125 6.82 -10.87 -15.08
CA GLU A 125 7.22 -11.82 -16.14
C GLU A 125 7.36 -13.26 -15.63
N ILE A 126 7.90 -13.45 -14.42
CA ILE A 126 8.21 -14.78 -13.90
C ILE A 126 7.06 -15.42 -13.10
N ILE A 127 6.10 -14.63 -12.62
CA ILE A 127 4.99 -15.12 -11.79
C ILE A 127 4.13 -16.08 -12.61
N GLN A 128 4.04 -17.31 -12.12
CA GLN A 128 3.18 -18.35 -12.66
C GLN A 128 2.93 -19.42 -11.59
N PRO A 129 1.84 -20.19 -11.69
CA PRO A 129 1.60 -21.34 -10.82
C PRO A 129 2.81 -22.28 -10.75
N GLY A 130 3.12 -22.75 -9.55
CA GLY A 130 4.26 -23.62 -9.29
C GLY A 130 5.59 -22.90 -9.04
N LEU A 131 5.71 -21.59 -9.31
CA LEU A 131 6.92 -20.83 -8.97
C LEU A 131 7.19 -20.88 -7.46
N SER A 132 8.41 -21.26 -7.08
CA SER A 132 8.85 -21.22 -5.68
C SER A 132 9.05 -19.79 -5.21
N ILE A 133 8.55 -19.48 -4.00
CA ILE A 133 8.74 -18.17 -3.35
C ILE A 133 10.23 -17.87 -3.14
N SER A 134 11.05 -18.89 -2.82
CA SER A 134 12.50 -18.75 -2.70
C SER A 134 13.16 -18.33 -4.02
N ARG A 135 12.71 -18.93 -5.14
CA ARG A 135 13.21 -18.60 -6.50
C ARG A 135 12.76 -17.21 -6.94
N PHE A 136 11.52 -16.83 -6.62
CA PHE A 136 11.02 -15.48 -6.83
C PHE A 136 11.95 -14.47 -6.15
N GLY A 137 12.15 -14.57 -4.83
CA GLY A 137 12.97 -13.62 -4.10
C GLY A 137 14.43 -13.56 -4.52
N SER A 138 15.02 -14.71 -4.86
CA SER A 138 16.38 -14.76 -5.44
C SER A 138 16.49 -14.01 -6.78
N THR A 139 15.46 -14.14 -7.63
CA THR A 139 15.43 -13.47 -8.94
C THR A 139 15.32 -11.95 -8.79
N ILE A 140 14.43 -11.48 -7.92
CA ILE A 140 14.26 -10.05 -7.63
C ILE A 140 15.53 -9.48 -7.00
N GLN A 141 16.10 -10.18 -6.02
CA GLN A 141 17.36 -9.78 -5.37
C GLN A 141 18.50 -9.60 -6.38
N LYS A 142 18.67 -10.55 -7.30
CA LYS A 142 19.73 -10.51 -8.31
C LYS A 142 19.52 -9.34 -9.28
N ASN A 143 18.27 -9.12 -9.72
CA ASN A 143 17.92 -8.03 -10.63
C ASN A 143 18.23 -6.65 -10.01
N ILE A 144 17.95 -6.46 -8.72
CA ILE A 144 18.26 -5.20 -8.02
C ILE A 144 19.77 -5.06 -7.79
N LYS A 145 20.45 -6.12 -7.33
CA LYS A 145 21.88 -6.06 -6.97
C LYS A 145 22.81 -5.84 -8.16
N ILE A 146 22.52 -6.41 -9.33
CA ILE A 146 23.38 -6.24 -10.52
C ILE A 146 23.43 -4.78 -11.00
N ARG A 147 22.44 -3.98 -10.61
CA ARG A 147 22.36 -2.53 -10.90
C ARG A 147 23.02 -1.66 -9.83
N GLY A 148 23.68 -2.26 -8.84
CA GLY A 148 24.37 -1.53 -7.78
C GLY A 148 23.47 -1.03 -6.66
N PHE A 149 22.24 -1.53 -6.55
CA PHE A 149 21.30 -1.17 -5.47
C PHE A 149 21.05 -2.31 -4.50
N LYS A 150 20.36 -2.01 -3.40
CA LYS A 150 20.03 -2.97 -2.35
C LYS A 150 18.51 -3.15 -2.22
N PRO A 151 17.99 -4.39 -2.26
CA PRO A 151 16.59 -4.63 -1.94
C PRO A 151 16.31 -4.46 -0.45
N VAL A 152 15.13 -3.94 -0.09
CA VAL A 152 14.65 -3.92 1.29
C VAL A 152 14.17 -5.32 1.68
N SER A 153 14.80 -5.92 2.68
CA SER A 153 14.66 -7.34 3.00
C SER A 153 13.44 -7.72 3.83
N ASN A 154 12.90 -6.78 4.61
CA ASN A 154 11.74 -7.00 5.49
C ASN A 154 10.45 -6.31 5.01
N LEU A 155 10.41 -5.86 3.75
CA LEU A 155 9.19 -5.50 3.04
C LEU A 155 9.05 -6.37 1.79
N THR A 156 7.83 -6.80 1.52
CA THR A 156 7.54 -7.87 0.56
C THR A 156 6.17 -7.64 -0.06
N GLY A 157 6.00 -8.09 -1.31
CA GLY A 157 4.66 -8.31 -1.86
C GLY A 157 3.88 -9.33 -1.06
N HIS A 158 2.59 -9.43 -1.32
CA HIS A 158 1.70 -10.23 -0.50
C HIS A 158 0.50 -10.78 -1.25
N LEU A 159 0.02 -11.94 -0.78
CA LEU A 159 -1.24 -12.51 -1.20
C LEU A 159 -2.37 -11.61 -0.73
N ILE A 160 -3.34 -11.39 -1.62
CA ILE A 160 -4.55 -10.61 -1.42
C ILE A 160 -5.74 -11.56 -1.47
N LYS A 161 -6.72 -11.34 -0.58
CA LYS A 161 -8.04 -11.98 -0.64
C LYS A 161 -9.12 -10.92 -0.46
N ARG A 162 -10.37 -11.32 -0.70
CA ARG A 162 -11.53 -10.45 -0.48
C ARG A 162 -11.52 -9.87 0.94
N TYR A 163 -11.51 -8.54 1.06
CA TYR A 163 -11.40 -7.75 2.30
C TYR A 163 -10.11 -7.96 3.12
N ILE A 164 -9.12 -8.69 2.59
CA ILE A 164 -7.88 -9.02 3.30
C ILE A 164 -6.71 -8.62 2.43
N ILE A 165 -6.14 -7.45 2.69
CA ILE A 165 -4.98 -6.94 1.96
C ILE A 165 -3.76 -7.85 2.14
N HIS A 166 -3.48 -8.28 3.37
CA HIS A 166 -2.40 -9.21 3.70
C HIS A 166 -2.96 -10.59 4.08
N ALA A 167 -2.98 -11.52 3.14
CA ALA A 167 -3.57 -12.86 3.30
C ALA A 167 -2.53 -13.97 3.63
N GLY A 168 -1.36 -13.58 4.14
CA GLY A 168 -0.42 -14.46 4.85
C GLY A 168 0.74 -15.03 4.03
N LYS A 169 0.63 -15.15 2.71
CA LYS A 169 1.78 -15.52 1.86
C LYS A 169 2.48 -14.26 1.34
N SER A 170 3.81 -14.23 1.41
CA SER A 170 4.63 -13.09 0.96
C SER A 170 5.42 -13.40 -0.32
N LEU A 171 5.68 -12.36 -1.10
CA LEU A 171 6.58 -12.32 -2.25
C LEU A 171 7.83 -11.49 -1.89
N PRO A 172 8.91 -12.12 -1.42
CA PRO A 172 10.04 -11.40 -0.85
C PRO A 172 10.90 -10.72 -1.92
N ASN A 173 11.51 -9.59 -1.55
CA ASN A 173 12.49 -8.86 -2.39
C ASN A 173 13.92 -9.41 -2.27
N VAL A 174 14.11 -10.38 -1.37
CA VAL A 174 15.37 -11.10 -1.15
C VAL A 174 15.12 -12.60 -1.17
N PHE A 175 16.17 -13.39 -1.40
CA PHE A 175 16.09 -14.83 -1.14
C PHE A 175 15.65 -15.07 0.31
N ASN A 176 14.62 -15.88 0.47
CA ASN A 176 14.15 -16.38 1.75
C ASN A 176 13.80 -17.87 1.58
N ILE A 177 14.21 -18.71 2.53
CA ILE A 177 13.93 -20.15 2.48
C ILE A 177 12.44 -20.35 2.71
N SER A 178 11.73 -20.82 1.68
CA SER A 178 10.31 -21.12 1.73
C SER A 178 10.01 -22.38 0.91
N THR A 179 9.20 -23.27 1.48
CA THR A 179 8.62 -24.43 0.79
C THR A 179 7.35 -24.05 -0.01
N SER A 180 6.88 -22.81 0.15
CA SER A 180 5.67 -22.32 -0.51
C SER A 180 5.89 -22.06 -2.00
N ARG A 181 4.81 -22.21 -2.76
CA ARG A 181 4.73 -21.95 -4.20
C ARG A 181 3.51 -21.09 -4.52
N ILE A 182 3.60 -20.33 -5.60
CA ILE A 182 2.46 -19.64 -6.19
C ILE A 182 1.47 -20.70 -6.69
N LYS A 183 0.18 -20.50 -6.42
CA LYS A 183 -0.90 -21.39 -6.88
C LYS A 183 -1.76 -20.66 -7.91
N GLU A 184 -2.47 -21.42 -8.72
CA GLU A 184 -3.53 -20.88 -9.58
C GLU A 184 -4.55 -20.09 -8.74
N ASP A 185 -5.16 -19.08 -9.36
CA ASP A 185 -6.22 -18.25 -8.78
C ASP A 185 -5.83 -17.41 -7.55
N GLU A 186 -4.55 -17.33 -7.23
CA GLU A 186 -4.06 -16.43 -6.19
C GLU A 186 -3.81 -15.01 -6.73
N ILE A 187 -4.26 -14.01 -5.98
CA ILE A 187 -4.06 -12.59 -6.31
C ILE A 187 -2.95 -12.02 -5.44
N TYR A 188 -2.02 -11.28 -6.03
CA TYR A 188 -0.87 -10.73 -5.32
C TYR A 188 -0.70 -9.23 -5.56
N GLY A 189 -0.33 -8.51 -4.50
CA GLY A 189 0.43 -7.26 -4.60
C GLY A 189 1.90 -7.60 -4.82
N VAL A 190 2.52 -7.00 -5.83
CA VAL A 190 3.93 -7.21 -6.19
C VAL A 190 4.65 -5.88 -6.06
N GLU A 191 5.52 -5.77 -5.07
CA GLU A 191 6.11 -4.48 -4.64
C GLU A 191 7.62 -4.61 -4.36
N PRO A 192 8.45 -4.42 -5.40
CA PRO A 192 9.89 -4.31 -5.21
C PRO A 192 10.27 -3.01 -4.49
N PHE A 193 10.91 -3.14 -3.33
CA PHE A 193 11.50 -2.01 -2.62
C PHE A 193 13.01 -1.98 -2.82
N VAL A 194 13.51 -0.88 -3.35
CA VAL A 194 14.92 -0.64 -3.66
C VAL A 194 15.44 0.53 -2.84
N THR A 195 16.66 0.41 -2.32
CA THR A 195 17.37 1.47 -1.62
C THR A 195 18.84 1.53 -2.07
N VAL A 196 19.52 2.62 -1.71
CA VAL A 196 20.93 2.84 -2.01
C VAL A 196 21.83 1.73 -1.41
N SER A 197 22.95 1.45 -2.05
CA SER A 197 23.82 0.32 -1.71
C SER A 197 24.42 0.36 -0.29
N ASN A 198 24.65 1.56 0.23
CA ASN A 198 25.19 1.79 1.57
C ASN A 198 24.12 1.80 2.68
N ALA A 199 22.82 1.84 2.35
CA ALA A 199 21.74 1.75 3.35
C ALA A 199 21.64 0.35 3.97
N THR A 200 21.00 0.22 5.13
CA THR A 200 20.83 -1.07 5.82
C THR A 200 20.03 -2.09 4.98
N GLY A 201 19.11 -1.65 4.12
CA GLY A 201 18.21 -2.54 3.37
C GLY A 201 17.15 -3.20 4.27
N ARG A 202 16.76 -2.49 5.33
CA ARG A 202 15.74 -2.89 6.31
C ARG A 202 15.00 -1.66 6.79
N VAL A 203 13.71 -1.81 7.10
CA VAL A 203 12.87 -0.76 7.69
C VAL A 203 12.58 -1.04 9.15
N GLU A 204 12.39 0.02 9.93
CA GLU A 204 11.95 -0.01 11.32
C GLU A 204 10.66 0.81 11.46
N ASN A 205 9.89 0.56 12.52
CA ASN A 205 8.65 1.30 12.74
C ASN A 205 8.97 2.70 13.27
N LEU A 206 8.27 3.69 12.73
CA LEU A 206 8.18 5.02 13.33
C LEU A 206 7.27 4.97 14.57
N THR A 207 7.36 6.00 15.41
CA THR A 207 6.50 6.16 16.58
C THR A 207 5.07 6.59 16.20
N GLU A 208 4.91 7.31 15.10
CA GLU A 208 3.62 7.78 14.61
C GLU A 208 2.82 6.66 13.95
N ALA A 209 1.52 6.56 14.28
CA ALA A 209 0.61 5.57 13.72
C ALA A 209 -0.66 6.26 13.19
N ASN A 210 -0.78 6.35 11.86
CA ASN A 210 -1.93 7.00 11.19
C ASN A 210 -2.81 6.01 10.40
N ILE A 211 -2.45 4.73 10.43
CA ILE A 211 -3.15 3.64 9.75
C ILE A 211 -3.51 2.56 10.77
N PHE A 212 -4.79 2.24 10.82
CA PHE A 212 -5.39 1.31 11.78
C PHE A 212 -6.16 0.23 11.02
N ARG A 213 -6.42 -0.90 11.68
CA ARG A 213 -7.27 -1.96 11.12
C ARG A 213 -8.04 -2.63 12.24
N TYR A 214 -9.31 -2.93 11.97
CA TYR A 214 -10.09 -3.74 12.89
C TYR A 214 -9.50 -5.15 12.98
N SER A 215 -9.19 -5.60 14.19
CA SER A 215 -8.62 -6.92 14.45
C SER A 215 -9.62 -7.84 15.15
N LYS A 216 -10.19 -7.39 16.27
CA LYS A 216 -11.14 -8.17 17.08
C LYS A 216 -12.05 -7.28 17.89
N ASN A 217 -13.20 -7.82 18.28
CA ASN A 217 -14.09 -7.15 19.21
C ASN A 217 -13.48 -7.09 20.61
N LYS A 218 -13.75 -6.00 21.32
CA LYS A 218 -13.48 -5.83 22.75
C LYS A 218 -14.75 -5.32 23.42
N ASN A 219 -14.92 -5.63 24.70
CA ASN A 219 -15.99 -5.07 25.52
C ASN A 219 -15.63 -3.62 25.88
N LEU A 220 -16.21 -2.66 25.14
CA LEU A 220 -15.99 -1.23 25.34
C LEU A 220 -16.98 -0.67 26.38
N LYS A 221 -16.50 0.22 27.26
CA LYS A 221 -17.36 0.92 28.23
C LYS A 221 -17.98 2.20 27.64
N SER A 222 -17.19 2.99 26.91
CA SER A 222 -17.60 4.26 26.31
C SER A 222 -18.67 4.05 25.21
N SER A 223 -19.75 4.84 25.25
CA SER A 223 -20.78 4.85 24.21
C SER A 223 -20.22 5.31 22.86
N LEU A 224 -19.40 6.37 22.86
CA LEU A 224 -18.74 6.89 21.66
C LEU A 224 -17.80 5.84 21.05
N ALA A 225 -17.00 5.15 21.87
CA ALA A 225 -16.12 4.08 21.38
C ALA A 225 -16.90 2.92 20.73
N LYS A 226 -18.09 2.58 21.27
CA LYS A 226 -18.98 1.59 20.65
C LYS A 226 -19.50 2.08 19.29
N GLN A 227 -19.87 3.35 19.18
CA GLN A 227 -20.32 3.96 17.92
C GLN A 227 -19.21 3.95 16.87
N ILE A 228 -18.00 4.39 17.22
CA ILE A 228 -16.81 4.38 16.35
C ILE A 228 -16.52 2.94 15.88
N LEU A 229 -16.47 1.97 16.80
CA LEU A 229 -16.24 0.57 16.44
C LEU A 229 -17.33 0.01 15.51
N GLY A 230 -18.59 0.37 15.75
CA GLY A 230 -19.71 0.01 14.88
C GLY A 230 -19.55 0.57 13.46
N TYR A 231 -19.14 1.84 13.35
CA TYR A 231 -18.85 2.48 12.07
C TYR A 231 -17.68 1.83 11.34
N ILE A 232 -16.55 1.58 12.03
CA ILE A 232 -15.37 0.91 11.46
C ILE A 232 -15.77 -0.46 10.88
N ARG A 233 -16.52 -1.26 11.64
CA ARG A 233 -16.94 -2.58 11.19
C ARG A 233 -17.86 -2.52 9.98
N LYS A 234 -18.80 -1.58 9.98
CA LYS A 234 -19.76 -1.40 8.88
C LYS A 234 -19.08 -0.94 7.59
N ASN A 235 -18.13 -0.02 7.69
CA ASN A 235 -17.57 0.67 6.52
C ASN A 235 -16.26 0.08 6.02
N PHE A 236 -15.40 -0.43 6.90
CA PHE A 236 -14.06 -0.90 6.55
C PHE A 236 -13.90 -2.42 6.70
N GLN A 237 -14.75 -3.08 7.49
CA GLN A 237 -14.63 -4.50 7.82
C GLN A 237 -13.23 -4.83 8.36
N THR A 238 -12.41 -5.56 7.60
CA THR A 238 -11.02 -5.91 7.92
C THR A 238 -10.00 -5.11 7.12
N LEU A 239 -10.43 -4.14 6.31
CA LEU A 239 -9.53 -3.27 5.57
C LEU A 239 -8.91 -2.20 6.49
N PRO A 240 -7.67 -1.76 6.22
CA PRO A 240 -7.08 -0.64 6.93
C PRO A 240 -7.86 0.66 6.72
N PHE A 241 -7.80 1.56 7.70
CA PHE A 241 -8.41 2.88 7.68
C PHE A 241 -7.52 3.90 8.39
N THR A 242 -7.84 5.18 8.26
CA THR A 242 -7.14 6.30 8.92
C THR A 242 -8.14 7.17 9.67
N GLU A 243 -7.68 7.93 10.65
CA GLU A 243 -8.50 8.89 11.37
C GLU A 243 -9.16 9.93 10.46
N ARG A 244 -8.52 10.32 9.34
CA ARG A 244 -9.12 11.23 8.34
C ARG A 244 -10.45 10.72 7.79
N TRP A 245 -10.75 9.43 7.90
CA TRP A 245 -12.02 8.85 7.44
C TRP A 245 -13.12 8.79 8.52
N LEU A 246 -12.81 9.22 9.75
CA LEU A 246 -13.70 9.26 10.90
C LEU A 246 -14.20 10.68 11.21
N LYS A 247 -14.28 11.56 10.19
CA LYS A 247 -14.60 13.00 10.34
C LYS A 247 -15.89 13.25 11.15
N GLU A 248 -16.90 12.38 11.04
CA GLU A 248 -18.17 12.51 11.77
C GLU A 248 -18.04 12.37 13.30
N PHE A 249 -16.97 11.74 13.79
CA PHE A 249 -16.73 11.56 15.22
C PHE A 249 -15.77 12.61 15.80
N GLN A 250 -14.95 13.25 14.96
CA GLN A 250 -13.86 14.14 15.39
C GLN A 250 -14.36 15.40 16.11
N SER A 251 -15.59 15.86 15.85
CA SER A 251 -16.19 16.99 16.56
C SER A 251 -16.75 16.62 17.95
N SER A 252 -16.70 15.35 18.35
CA SER A 252 -17.24 14.90 19.63
C SER A 252 -16.30 15.22 20.78
N THR A 253 -16.85 15.79 21.86
CA THR A 253 -16.12 15.89 23.13
C THR A 253 -15.69 14.49 23.55
N ASN A 254 -14.39 14.27 23.75
CA ASN A 254 -13.76 12.97 24.08
C ASN A 254 -13.48 12.02 22.90
N TYR A 255 -13.40 12.50 21.65
CA TYR A 255 -12.98 11.65 20.52
C TYR A 255 -11.64 10.93 20.77
N GLU A 256 -10.61 11.66 21.19
CA GLU A 256 -9.25 11.10 21.38
C GLU A 256 -9.26 9.92 22.36
N SER A 257 -9.91 10.06 23.52
CA SER A 257 -9.99 9.00 24.53
C SER A 257 -10.93 7.85 24.14
N ALA A 258 -11.86 8.08 23.21
CA ALA A 258 -12.72 7.04 22.68
C ALA A 258 -12.05 6.25 21.55
N PHE A 259 -11.11 6.86 20.83
CA PHE A 259 -10.40 6.25 19.71
C PHE A 259 -9.14 5.48 20.15
N SER A 260 -8.42 5.99 21.17
CA SER A 260 -7.24 5.34 21.76
C SER A 260 -7.53 3.95 22.34
#